data_AF-A0A2E6DBQ8-F1
#
_entry.id   AF-A0A2E6DBQ8-F1
#
_cell.length_a   1.000
_cell.length_b   1.000
_cell.length_c   1.000
_cell.angle_alpha   90.00
_cell.angle_beta   90.00
_cell.angle_gamma   90.00
#
_symmetry.space_group_name_H-M   'P 1'
#
loop_
_entity.id
_entity.type
_entity.pdbx_description
1 polymer ?
#
loop_
_entity_poly.entity_id
_entity_poly.type
_entity_poly.pdbx_seq_one_letter_code
_entity_poly.pdbx_strand_id
1 'polypeptide(L)'
;MYSFRISSIVVRSLMVYGLLFAIYNPSGYSYFHWITDWSGEVSLLSWAVYLLLKLSIGIVLFIISWTIVSVVYHGVGRIGMVLLSLLTLTTTPIIWMLWRDSWGVQVVLLIGVGLFFSIGVVYSNLRYRFSAQVQPASANPSAPGL
;
A
#
# COMPACT_ATOMS: atom_id res chain seq x y z
N MET A 1 -17.61 -17.91 4.32
CA MET A 1 -17.56 -16.50 3.85
C MET A 1 -17.28 -15.59 5.04
N TYR A 2 -16.10 -14.97 5.15
CA TYR A 2 -15.84 -14.01 6.22
C TYR A 2 -16.69 -12.75 6.00
N SER A 3 -17.46 -12.37 7.01
CA SER A 3 -18.30 -11.17 7.01
C SER A 3 -17.41 -9.92 6.82
N PHE A 4 -17.82 -8.99 5.94
CA PHE A 4 -17.15 -7.70 5.82
C PHE A 4 -17.51 -6.87 7.05
N ARG A 5 -16.59 -6.81 8.00
CA ARG A 5 -16.74 -6.08 9.26
C ARG A 5 -15.80 -4.90 9.30
N ILE A 6 -16.10 -3.95 10.18
CA ILE A 6 -15.21 -2.81 10.47
C ILE A 6 -13.79 -3.30 10.81
N SER A 7 -13.66 -4.42 11.52
CA SER A 7 -12.35 -5.03 11.81
C SER A 7 -11.55 -5.39 10.55
N SER A 8 -12.20 -5.84 9.48
CA SER A 8 -11.52 -6.13 8.19
C SER A 8 -10.97 -4.85 7.54
N ILE A 9 -11.71 -3.73 7.64
CA ILE A 9 -11.26 -2.43 7.14
C ILE A 9 -10.04 -1.99 7.95
N VAL A 10 -10.15 -2.00 9.28
CA VAL A 10 -9.08 -1.57 10.19
C VAL A 10 -7.81 -2.38 9.99
N VAL A 11 -7.90 -3.72 9.93
CA VAL A 11 -6.72 -4.58 9.73
C VAL A 11 -6.03 -4.29 8.40
N ARG A 12 -6.79 -4.08 7.32
CA ARG A 12 -6.22 -3.74 6.01
C ARG A 12 -5.54 -2.38 6.02
N SER A 13 -6.16 -1.40 6.66
CA SER A 13 -5.55 -0.08 6.85
C SER A 13 -4.27 -0.16 7.67
N LEU A 14 -4.26 -0.89 8.79
CA LEU A 14 -3.07 -1.10 9.59
C LEU A 14 -1.96 -1.82 8.82
N MET A 15 -2.28 -2.77 7.94
CA MET A 15 -1.29 -3.40 7.05
C MET A 15 -0.69 -2.41 6.05
N VAL A 16 -1.53 -1.56 5.43
CA VAL A 16 -1.07 -0.50 4.52
C VAL A 16 -0.15 0.48 5.24
N TYR A 17 -0.57 0.99 6.40
CA TYR A 17 0.24 1.91 7.20
C TYR A 17 1.52 1.25 7.70
N GLY A 18 1.43 0.02 8.21
CA GLY A 18 2.58 -0.76 8.66
C GLY A 18 3.61 -0.93 7.56
N LEU A 19 3.18 -1.20 6.31
CA LEU A 19 4.08 -1.28 5.17
C LEU A 19 4.71 0.08 4.84
N LEU A 20 3.92 1.15 4.80
CA LEU A 20 4.43 2.49 4.50
C LEU A 20 5.49 2.92 5.53
N PHE A 21 5.22 2.74 6.83
CA PHE A 21 6.17 3.05 7.89
C PHE A 21 7.37 2.08 7.91
N ALA A 22 7.18 0.82 7.53
CA ALA A 22 8.31 -0.12 7.37
C ALA A 22 9.26 0.31 6.24
N ILE A 23 8.74 0.89 5.14
CA ILE A 23 9.55 1.44 4.06
C ILE A 23 10.19 2.76 4.49
N TYR A 24 9.38 3.71 4.94
CA TYR A 24 9.81 5.04 5.33
C TYR A 24 9.08 5.53 6.58
N ASN A 25 9.85 5.83 7.64
CA ASN A 25 9.36 6.39 8.90
C ASN A 25 10.17 7.63 9.25
N PRO A 26 9.56 8.81 9.43
CA PRO A 26 10.25 10.07 9.76
C PRO A 26 11.05 10.04 11.06
N SER A 27 10.77 9.09 11.96
CA SER A 27 11.54 8.88 13.20
C SER A 27 12.92 8.21 12.99
N GLY A 28 13.25 7.79 11.77
CA GLY A 28 14.53 7.14 11.45
C GLY A 28 14.52 5.61 11.55
N TYR A 29 13.43 5.01 12.00
CA TYR A 29 13.29 3.56 12.15
C TYR A 29 12.52 2.95 10.98
N SER A 30 13.17 2.80 9.82
CA SER A 30 12.60 2.12 8.66
C SER A 30 13.64 1.46 7.76
N TYR A 31 13.19 0.65 6.80
CA TYR A 31 14.04 0.01 5.82
C TYR A 31 14.89 1.02 5.04
N PHE A 32 14.32 2.16 4.62
CA PHE A 32 15.07 3.22 3.94
C PHE A 32 16.27 3.70 4.76
N HIS A 33 16.08 4.00 6.05
CA HIS A 33 17.18 4.46 6.90
C HIS A 33 18.22 3.36 7.09
N TRP A 34 17.76 2.12 7.27
CA TRP A 34 18.64 0.96 7.46
C TRP A 34 19.45 0.60 6.20
N ILE A 35 18.88 0.64 5.00
CA ILE A 35 19.61 0.36 3.74
C ILE A 35 20.64 1.45 3.45
N THR A 36 20.38 2.70 3.82
CA THR A 36 21.31 3.83 3.62
C THR A 36 22.36 3.96 4.72
N ASP A 37 22.15 3.35 5.88
CA ASP A 37 23.13 3.36 6.96
C ASP A 37 24.23 2.32 6.70
N TRP A 38 25.42 2.82 6.40
CA TRP A 38 26.64 2.05 6.16
C TRP A 38 27.73 2.34 7.20
N SER A 39 27.33 2.84 8.38
CA SER A 39 28.29 3.13 9.45
C SER A 39 28.92 1.84 10.01
N GLY A 40 30.23 1.69 9.85
CA GLY A 40 31.03 0.63 10.49
C GLY A 40 32.18 0.09 9.64
N GLU A 41 33.33 -0.15 10.28
CA GLU A 41 34.40 -0.97 9.71
C GLU A 41 33.98 -2.44 9.78
N VAL A 42 33.64 -3.03 8.63
CA VAL A 42 33.24 -4.43 8.54
C VAL A 42 34.14 -5.17 7.57
N SER A 43 34.51 -6.41 7.90
CA SER A 43 35.23 -7.28 6.96
C SER A 43 34.44 -7.46 5.66
N LEU A 44 35.14 -7.70 4.54
CA LEU A 44 34.53 -7.88 3.21
C LEU A 44 33.43 -8.96 3.20
N LEU A 45 33.65 -10.07 3.93
CA LEU A 45 32.68 -11.16 4.05
C LEU A 45 31.44 -10.72 4.82
N SER A 46 31.62 -10.03 5.94
CA SER A 46 30.51 -9.51 6.75
C SER A 46 29.68 -8.50 5.96
N TRP A 47 30.33 -7.59 5.23
CA TRP A 47 29.66 -6.62 4.36
C TRP A 47 28.75 -7.30 3.33
N ALA A 48 29.24 -8.36 2.65
CA ALA A 48 28.47 -9.09 1.66
C ALA A 48 27.22 -9.76 2.26
N VAL A 49 27.36 -10.39 3.45
CA VAL A 49 26.23 -11.00 4.17
C VAL A 49 25.20 -9.96 4.58
N TYR A 50 25.64 -8.81 5.12
CA TYR A 50 24.73 -7.72 5.50
C TYR A 50 24.00 -7.12 4.29
N LEU A 51 24.69 -6.94 3.16
CA LEU A 51 24.07 -6.46 1.92
C LEU A 51 22.99 -7.44 1.44
N LEU A 52 23.28 -8.75 1.43
CA LEU A 52 22.30 -9.77 1.02
C LEU A 52 21.06 -9.77 1.91
N LEU A 53 21.23 -9.62 3.23
CA LEU A 53 20.11 -9.52 4.16
C LEU A 53 19.26 -8.28 3.88
N LYS A 54 19.91 -7.12 3.72
CA LYS A 54 19.26 -5.86 3.37
C LYS A 54 18.45 -6.00 2.07
N LEU A 55 19.05 -6.53 1.00
CA LEU A 55 18.37 -6.74 -0.28
C LEU A 55 17.20 -7.73 -0.17
N SER A 56 17.36 -8.82 0.58
CA SER A 56 16.31 -9.82 0.77
C SER A 56 15.07 -9.23 1.43
N ILE A 57 15.25 -8.41 2.47
CA ILE A 57 14.15 -7.68 3.12
C ILE A 57 13.54 -6.66 2.15
N GLY A 58 14.36 -5.97 1.37
CA GLY A 58 13.89 -5.05 0.33
C GLY A 58 12.99 -5.74 -0.71
N ILE A 59 13.35 -6.94 -1.16
CA ILE A 59 12.56 -7.74 -2.11
C ILE A 59 11.21 -8.12 -1.49
N VAL A 60 11.18 -8.53 -0.22
CA VAL A 60 9.93 -8.84 0.49
C VAL A 60 9.01 -7.62 0.55
N LEU A 61 9.54 -6.46 0.96
CA LEU A 61 8.80 -5.21 1.00
C LEU A 61 8.29 -4.80 -0.40
N PHE A 62 9.10 -4.98 -1.43
CA PHE A 62 8.73 -4.73 -2.82
C PHE A 62 7.56 -5.62 -3.26
N ILE A 63 7.61 -6.93 -3.00
CA ILE A 63 6.55 -7.87 -3.37
C ILE A 63 5.23 -7.51 -2.69
N ILE A 64 5.26 -7.18 -1.40
CA ILE A 64 4.06 -6.77 -0.66
C ILE A 64 3.51 -5.46 -1.23
N SER A 65 4.37 -4.47 -1.49
CA SER A 65 3.99 -3.19 -2.09
C SER A 65 3.35 -3.38 -3.46
N TRP A 66 3.98 -4.19 -4.31
CA TRP A 66 3.48 -4.54 -5.63
C TRP A 66 2.12 -5.22 -5.56
N THR A 67 1.93 -6.11 -4.59
CA THR A 67 0.65 -6.79 -4.36
C THR A 67 -0.45 -5.79 -4.01
N ILE A 68 -0.18 -4.85 -3.10
CA ILE A 68 -1.16 -3.81 -2.73
C ILE A 68 -1.48 -2.93 -3.95
N VAL A 69 -0.47 -2.45 -4.66
CA VAL A 69 -0.65 -1.63 -5.87
C VAL A 69 -1.47 -2.38 -6.92
N SER A 70 -1.18 -3.66 -7.16
CA SER A 70 -1.93 -4.50 -8.09
C SER A 70 -3.39 -4.68 -7.67
N VAL A 71 -3.66 -4.91 -6.38
CA VAL A 71 -5.03 -5.02 -5.85
C VAL A 71 -5.80 -3.71 -6.06
N VAL A 72 -5.18 -2.56 -5.78
CA VAL A 72 -5.82 -1.26 -5.99
C VAL A 72 -6.03 -1.00 -7.48
N TYR A 73 -5.01 -1.23 -8.31
CA TYR A 73 -5.09 -1.04 -9.75
C TYR A 73 -6.22 -1.84 -10.40
N HIS A 74 -6.34 -3.14 -10.07
CA HIS A 74 -7.38 -3.99 -10.65
C HIS A 74 -8.77 -3.72 -10.09
N GLY A 75 -8.88 -3.28 -8.83
CA GLY A 75 -10.18 -3.00 -8.23
C GLY A 75 -10.73 -1.63 -8.59
N VAL A 76 -9.91 -0.58 -8.51
CA VAL A 76 -10.28 0.81 -8.76
C VAL A 76 -10.16 1.20 -10.25
N GLY A 77 -9.27 0.54 -10.99
CA GLY A 77 -8.99 0.85 -12.39
C GLY A 77 -8.09 2.08 -12.58
N ARG A 78 -7.62 2.30 -13.82
CA ARG A 78 -6.68 3.38 -14.17
C ARG A 78 -7.21 4.77 -13.80
N ILE A 79 -8.49 5.03 -14.08
CA ILE A 79 -9.10 6.34 -13.83
C ILE A 79 -9.18 6.62 -12.33
N GLY A 80 -9.60 5.66 -11.52
CA GLY A 80 -9.65 5.89 -10.07
C GLY A 80 -8.27 5.95 -9.43
N MET A 81 -7.25 5.26 -9.98
CA MET A 81 -5.84 5.50 -9.59
C MET A 81 -5.43 6.95 -9.84
N VAL A 82 -5.74 7.51 -11.03
CA VAL A 82 -5.44 8.90 -11.36
C VAL A 82 -6.20 9.86 -10.43
N LEU A 83 -7.51 9.68 -10.25
CA LEU A 83 -8.33 10.55 -9.40
C LEU A 83 -7.88 10.53 -7.94
N LEU A 84 -7.61 9.34 -7.40
CA LEU A 84 -7.13 9.21 -6.02
C LEU A 84 -5.70 9.79 -5.90
N SER A 85 -4.86 9.67 -6.94
CA SER A 85 -3.50 10.22 -6.92
C SER A 85 -3.55 11.74 -6.96
N LEU A 86 -4.42 12.32 -7.79
CA LEU A 86 -4.69 13.76 -7.82
C LEU A 86 -5.24 14.25 -6.49
N LEU A 87 -6.17 13.54 -5.86
CA LEU A 87 -6.68 13.88 -4.53
C LEU A 87 -5.55 13.89 -3.49
N THR A 88 -4.67 12.89 -3.53
CA THR A 88 -3.52 12.80 -2.60
C THR A 88 -2.50 13.90 -2.87
N LEU A 89 -2.17 14.15 -4.14
CA LEU A 89 -1.21 15.18 -4.57
C LEU A 89 -1.69 16.61 -4.40
N THR A 90 -3.01 16.84 -4.32
CA THR A 90 -3.58 18.18 -4.08
C THR A 90 -3.78 18.47 -2.59
N THR A 91 -4.16 17.47 -1.79
CA THR A 91 -4.31 17.61 -0.34
C THR A 91 -2.97 17.70 0.38
N THR A 92 -1.96 16.99 -0.11
CA THR A 92 -0.59 17.00 0.43
C THR A 92 0.06 18.39 0.47
N PRO A 93 0.10 19.19 -0.61
CA PRO A 93 0.71 20.53 -0.59
C PRO A 93 -0.13 21.56 0.18
N ILE A 94 -1.44 21.36 0.31
CA ILE A 94 -2.27 22.18 1.21
C ILE A 94 -1.83 21.97 2.66
N ILE A 95 -1.55 20.73 3.03
CA ILE A 95 -1.02 20.36 4.35
C ILE A 95 0.41 20.87 4.54
N TRP A 96 1.25 20.81 3.50
CA TRP A 96 2.59 21.44 3.49
C TRP A 96 2.53 22.93 3.79
N MET A 97 1.54 23.66 3.26
CA MET A 97 1.38 25.09 3.56
C MET A 97 0.97 25.36 5.01
N LEU A 98 0.33 24.40 5.68
CA LEU A 98 -0.16 24.53 7.06
C LEU A 98 0.89 24.12 8.11
N TRP A 99 1.80 23.21 7.79
CA TRP A 99 2.87 22.75 8.68
C TRP A 99 4.25 22.98 8.07
N ARG A 100 5.02 23.94 8.63
CA ARG A 100 6.43 24.22 8.23
C ARG A 100 7.45 23.23 8.79
N ASP A 101 7.04 22.32 9.68
CA ASP A 101 7.93 21.32 10.25
C ASP A 101 8.13 20.14 9.28
N SER A 102 9.39 19.84 8.97
CA SER A 102 9.76 18.81 7.99
C SER A 102 9.35 17.41 8.44
N TRP A 103 9.34 17.15 9.75
CA TRP A 103 8.88 15.87 10.30
C TRP A 103 7.36 15.73 10.18
N GLY A 104 6.61 16.74 10.63
CA GLY A 104 5.15 16.76 10.52
C GLY A 104 4.66 16.58 9.07
N VAL A 105 5.30 17.24 8.11
CA VAL A 105 4.95 17.11 6.68
C VAL A 105 5.12 15.68 6.19
N GLN A 106 6.22 15.00 6.52
CA GLN A 106 6.45 13.62 6.12
C GLN A 106 5.42 12.66 6.72
N VAL A 107 5.03 12.87 7.98
CA VAL A 107 3.99 12.07 8.63
C VAL A 107 2.65 12.24 7.92
N VAL A 108 2.25 13.48 7.62
CA VAL A 108 0.95 13.71 6.99
C VAL A 108 0.91 13.20 5.54
N LEU A 109 2.02 13.32 4.81
CA LEU A 109 2.23 12.67 3.52
C LEU A 109 1.96 11.15 3.59
N LEU A 110 2.58 10.47 4.55
CA LEU A 110 2.38 9.04 4.76
C LEU A 110 0.95 8.70 5.16
N ILE A 111 0.31 9.56 5.98
CA ILE A 111 -1.10 9.42 6.34
C ILE A 111 -1.98 9.47 5.08
N GLY A 112 -1.76 10.46 4.20
CA GLY A 112 -2.50 10.65 2.96
C GLY A 112 -2.33 9.48 1.99
N VAL A 113 -1.09 9.04 1.75
CA VAL A 113 -0.79 7.87 0.91
C VAL A 113 -1.39 6.60 1.52
N GLY A 114 -1.35 6.44 2.84
CA GLY A 114 -1.97 5.29 3.50
C GLY A 114 -3.49 5.30 3.45
N LEU A 115 -4.12 6.48 3.49
CA LEU A 115 -5.57 6.62 3.27
C LEU A 115 -5.92 6.22 1.82
N PHE A 116 -5.17 6.70 0.84
CA PHE A 116 -5.32 6.34 -0.56
C PHE A 116 -5.33 4.82 -0.75
N PHE A 117 -4.29 4.14 -0.26
CA PHE A 117 -4.16 2.69 -0.47
C PHE A 117 -5.17 1.91 0.36
N SER A 118 -5.51 2.38 1.57
CA SER A 118 -6.56 1.79 2.40
C SER A 118 -7.91 1.82 1.69
N ILE A 119 -8.33 2.97 1.18
CA ILE A 119 -9.59 3.14 0.42
C ILE A 119 -9.55 2.24 -0.82
N GLY A 120 -8.44 2.26 -1.55
CA GLY A 120 -8.25 1.42 -2.73
C GLY A 120 -8.46 -0.07 -2.43
N VAL A 121 -7.77 -0.60 -1.42
CA VAL A 121 -7.86 -2.02 -1.04
C VAL A 121 -9.27 -2.40 -0.55
N VAL A 122 -9.90 -1.53 0.23
CA VAL A 122 -11.26 -1.73 0.73
C VAL A 122 -12.27 -1.73 -0.42
N TYR A 123 -12.17 -0.76 -1.33
CA TYR A 123 -13.02 -0.67 -2.50
C TYR A 123 -12.84 -1.87 -3.43
N SER A 124 -11.60 -2.31 -3.69
CA SER A 124 -11.31 -3.52 -4.46
C SER A 124 -12.03 -4.75 -3.88
N ASN A 125 -12.08 -4.87 -2.55
CA ASN A 125 -12.79 -5.97 -1.90
C ASN A 125 -14.31 -5.86 -2.04
N LEU A 126 -14.87 -4.66 -1.87
CA LEU A 126 -16.31 -4.41 -2.03
C LEU A 126 -16.76 -4.69 -3.46
N ARG A 127 -16.02 -4.18 -4.44
CA ARG A 127 -16.29 -4.42 -5.86
C ARG A 127 -16.29 -5.91 -6.19
N TYR A 128 -15.29 -6.66 -5.72
CA TYR A 128 -15.24 -8.10 -5.94
C TYR A 128 -16.49 -8.82 -5.39
N ARG A 129 -16.99 -8.41 -4.21
CA ARG A 129 -18.20 -8.98 -3.62
C ARG A 129 -19.45 -8.66 -4.42
N PHE A 130 -19.63 -7.41 -4.84
CA PHE A 130 -20.79 -7.02 -5.64
C PHE A 130 -20.77 -7.66 -7.03
N SER A 131 -19.60 -7.76 -7.66
CA SER A 131 -19.44 -8.44 -8.95
C SER A 131 -19.68 -9.95 -8.82
N ALA A 132 -19.31 -10.58 -7.72
CA ALA A 132 -19.56 -12.01 -7.48
C ALA A 132 -21.04 -12.35 -7.22
N GLN A 133 -21.86 -11.36 -6.85
CA GLN A 133 -23.33 -11.54 -6.71
C GLN A 133 -24.06 -11.49 -8.06
N VAL A 134 -23.42 -10.94 -9.09
CA VAL A 134 -23.94 -10.95 -10.46
C VAL A 134 -23.31 -12.13 -11.19
N GLN A 135 -23.84 -13.35 -10.97
CA GLN A 135 -23.52 -14.45 -11.88
C GLN A 135 -24.04 -14.11 -13.28
N PRO A 136 -23.22 -14.22 -14.34
CA PRO A 136 -23.73 -14.03 -15.69
C PRO A 136 -24.79 -15.10 -15.97
N ALA A 137 -25.87 -14.72 -16.66
CA ALA A 137 -26.96 -15.63 -17.04
C ALA A 137 -26.49 -16.84 -17.87
N SER A 138 -25.28 -16.79 -18.43
CA SER A 138 -24.62 -17.90 -19.12
C SER A 138 -24.20 -19.06 -18.20
N ALA A 139 -24.23 -18.89 -16.88
CA ALA A 139 -24.04 -19.95 -15.90
C ALA A 139 -25.35 -20.64 -15.50
N ASN A 140 -26.49 -20.24 -16.09
CA ASN A 140 -27.77 -20.89 -15.86
C ASN A 140 -27.96 -22.06 -16.83
N PRO A 141 -27.92 -23.34 -16.38
CA PRO A 141 -28.08 -24.50 -17.25
C PRO A 141 -29.46 -24.60 -17.91
N SER A 142 -30.42 -23.75 -17.54
CA SER A 142 -31.75 -23.67 -18.13
C SER A 142 -31.91 -22.55 -19.17
N ALA A 143 -30.85 -21.83 -19.54
CA ALA A 143 -30.92 -20.87 -20.64
C ALA A 143 -30.94 -21.65 -21.98
N PRO A 144 -32.01 -21.56 -22.80
CA PRO A 144 -32.03 -22.21 -24.10
C PRO A 144 -30.87 -21.68 -24.94
N GLY A 145 -30.04 -22.60 -25.44
CA GLY A 145 -28.90 -22.28 -26.29
C GLY A 145 -29.35 -21.52 -27.53
N LEU A 146 -28.67 -20.40 -27.80
CA LEU A 146 -28.66 -19.77 -29.11
C LEU A 146 -27.73 -20.56 -30.04
#